data_AF-A0A9P1I9Y7-F1
#
_entry.id   AF-A0A9P1I9Y7-F1
#
_cell.length_a   1.000
_cell.length_b   1.000
_cell.length_c   1.000
_cell.angle_alpha   90.00
_cell.angle_beta   90.00
_cell.angle_gamma   90.00
#
_symmetry.space_group_name_H-M   'P 1'
#
loop_
_entity.id
_entity.type
_entity.pdbx_description
1 polymer ?
#
loop_
_entity_poly.entity_id
_entity_poly.type
_entity_poly.pdbx_seq_one_letter_code
_entity_poly.pdbx_strand_id
1 'polypeptide(L)'
;MPVLINLYNSSVYFIRDPFVPPARVKTKKPVHDDFLVLGAPCSLCNRAVCFDKGCSVFFGSNFCALCVARERRRFPDQVLEMLSKGVASNLKSEKS
;
A
#
# COMPACT_ATOMS: atom_id res chain seq x y z
N MET A 1 -6.43 18.92 -0.41
CA MET A 1 -5.70 17.88 -1.18
C MET A 1 -6.53 17.59 -2.43
N PRO A 2 -6.03 17.85 -3.64
CA PRO A 2 -6.83 17.68 -4.84
C PRO A 2 -7.18 16.20 -5.00
N VAL A 3 -8.47 15.93 -5.00
CA VAL A 3 -9.02 14.59 -5.15
C VAL A 3 -8.78 14.17 -6.60
N LEU A 4 -7.77 13.33 -6.83
CA LEU A 4 -7.61 12.64 -8.11
C LEU A 4 -8.66 11.52 -8.17
N ILE A 5 -9.91 11.93 -8.40
CA ILE A 5 -11.04 11.03 -8.57
C ILE A 5 -10.71 10.10 -9.74
N ASN A 6 -10.66 8.80 -9.48
CA ASN A 6 -10.47 7.70 -10.45
C ASN A 6 -9.06 7.41 -10.96
N LEU A 7 -7.99 7.73 -10.23
CA LEU A 7 -6.72 7.01 -10.48
C LEU A 7 -6.86 5.59 -9.92
N TYR A 8 -6.93 5.44 -8.60
CA TYR A 8 -6.94 4.11 -7.99
C TYR A 8 -8.35 3.58 -7.73
N ASN A 9 -8.56 2.27 -7.91
CA ASN A 9 -9.81 1.58 -7.59
C ASN A 9 -10.03 1.39 -6.08
N SER A 10 -9.14 1.92 -5.24
CA SER A 10 -9.20 1.83 -3.78
C SER A 10 -8.69 3.11 -3.11
N SER A 11 -9.02 3.29 -1.84
CA SER A 11 -8.51 4.41 -1.03
C SER A 11 -7.02 4.20 -0.76
N VAL A 12 -6.18 5.09 -1.29
CA VAL A 12 -4.72 5.04 -1.10
C VAL A 12 -4.16 6.41 -0.74
N TYR A 13 -3.06 6.40 0.01
CA TYR A 13 -2.21 7.55 0.26
C TYR A 13 -1.11 7.58 -0.79
N PHE A 14 -1.00 8.69 -1.52
CA PHE A 14 -0.01 8.85 -2.58
C PHE A 14 0.58 10.26 -2.56
N ILE A 15 1.77 10.39 -3.12
CA ILE A 15 2.43 11.66 -3.39
C ILE A 15 2.78 11.70 -4.88
N ARG A 16 2.97 12.90 -5.45
CA ARG A 16 3.68 12.98 -6.73
C ARG A 16 5.06 12.40 -6.53
N ASP A 17 5.56 11.69 -7.54
CA ASP A 17 6.91 11.13 -7.47
C ASP A 17 7.92 12.25 -7.17
N PRO A 18 8.58 12.24 -5.99
CA PRO A 18 9.52 13.29 -5.62
C PRO A 18 10.86 13.15 -6.36
N PHE A 19 11.09 12.02 -7.03
CA PHE A 19 12.32 11.71 -7.77
C PHE A 19 12.19 12.01 -9.27
N VAL A 20 10.99 12.39 -9.75
CA VAL A 20 10.76 12.82 -11.13
C VAL A 20 10.66 14.35 -11.17
N PRO A 21 11.55 15.05 -11.91
CA PRO A 21 11.47 16.48 -12.06
C PRO A 21 10.11 16.92 -12.63
N PRO A 22 9.49 18.01 -12.12
CA PRO A 22 8.24 18.50 -12.67
C PRO A 22 8.37 18.82 -14.16
N ALA A 23 7.49 18.24 -14.98
CA ALA A 23 7.46 18.53 -16.41
C ALA A 23 7.22 20.02 -16.65
N ARG A 24 8.01 20.65 -17.53
CA ARG A 24 7.85 22.08 -17.89
C ARG A 24 6.54 22.36 -18.65
N VAL A 25 5.92 21.33 -19.21
CA VAL A 25 4.69 21.42 -20.01
C VAL A 25 3.47 21.28 -19.11
N LYS A 26 2.76 22.39 -18.86
CA LYS A 26 1.60 22.47 -17.95
C LYS A 26 0.33 21.76 -18.45
N THR A 27 0.30 21.30 -19.71
CA THR A 27 -0.91 20.75 -20.37
C THR A 27 -1.05 19.23 -20.28
N LYS A 28 -0.07 18.50 -19.73
CA LYS A 28 -0.20 17.03 -19.58
C LYS A 28 -1.10 16.71 -18.38
N LYS A 29 -2.18 15.95 -18.60
CA LYS A 29 -3.02 15.40 -17.53
C LYS A 29 -2.19 14.40 -16.71
N PRO A 30 -2.27 14.44 -15.36
CA PRO A 30 -1.54 13.48 -14.53
C PRO A 30 -1.99 12.05 -14.82
N VAL A 31 -1.03 11.14 -14.93
CA VAL A 31 -1.22 9.69 -15.07
C VAL A 31 -0.72 8.97 -13.82
N HIS A 32 -1.01 7.68 -13.70
CA HIS A 32 -0.61 6.86 -12.55
C HIS A 32 0.88 6.91 -12.23
N ASP A 33 1.72 6.86 -13.26
CA ASP A 33 3.18 6.84 -13.11
C ASP A 33 3.75 8.17 -12.59
N ASP A 34 2.94 9.23 -12.54
CA ASP A 34 3.35 10.50 -11.93
C ASP A 34 3.26 10.46 -10.38
N PHE A 35 2.78 9.35 -9.80
CA PHE A 35 2.52 9.22 -8.37
C PHE A 35 3.16 7.97 -7.74
N LEU A 36 3.75 8.18 -6.57
CA LEU A 36 4.20 7.11 -5.69
C LEU A 36 3.10 6.82 -4.65
N VAL A 37 2.67 5.56 -4.60
CA VAL A 37 1.71 5.09 -3.61
C VAL A 37 2.46 4.68 -2.33
N LEU A 38 2.09 5.30 -1.20
CA LEU A 38 2.75 5.09 0.09
C LEU A 38 2.03 4.05 0.96
N GLY A 39 0.70 3.96 0.85
CA GLY A 39 -0.09 3.10 1.72
C GLY A 39 -1.59 3.24 1.51
N ALA A 40 -2.37 2.67 2.43
CA ALA A 40 -3.83 2.73 2.44
C ALA A 40 -4.37 2.56 3.87
N PRO A 41 -5.62 2.98 4.16
CA PRO A 41 -6.28 2.62 5.41
C PRO A 41 -6.54 1.10 5.46
N CYS A 42 -6.35 0.49 6.63
CA CYS A 42 -6.79 -0.87 6.90
C CYS A 42 -8.32 -0.92 6.98
N SER A 43 -8.94 -1.86 6.27
CA SER A 43 -10.41 -1.93 6.17
C SER A 43 -11.11 -2.39 7.46
N LEU A 44 -10.35 -2.96 8.40
CA LEU A 44 -10.90 -3.41 9.69
C LEU A 44 -10.72 -2.39 10.82
N CYS A 45 -9.61 -1.66 10.84
CA CYS A 45 -9.29 -0.73 11.93
C CYS A 45 -9.10 0.73 11.50
N ASN A 46 -9.21 1.01 10.20
CA ASN A 46 -9.06 2.32 9.57
C ASN A 46 -7.71 3.03 9.83
N ARG A 47 -6.71 2.32 10.38
CA ARG A 47 -5.37 2.86 10.59
C ARG A 47 -4.62 2.91 9.26
N ALA A 48 -3.84 3.97 9.05
CA ALA A 48 -2.94 4.06 7.92
C ALA A 48 -1.86 2.99 7.99
N VAL A 49 -1.65 2.26 6.89
CA VAL A 49 -0.61 1.24 6.78
C VAL A 49 0.11 1.32 5.45
N CYS A 50 1.40 0.97 5.47
CA CYS A 50 2.25 0.83 4.30
C CYS A 50 1.92 -0.40 3.45
N PHE A 51 2.29 -0.36 2.16
CA PHE A 51 2.16 -1.50 1.24
C PHE A 51 3.31 -2.51 1.31
N ASP A 52 4.14 -2.41 2.34
CA ASP A 52 5.16 -3.41 2.59
C ASP A 52 4.51 -4.78 2.93
N LYS A 53 5.14 -5.88 2.47
CA LYS A 53 4.60 -7.25 2.59
C LYS A 53 4.53 -7.77 4.02
N GLY A 54 5.27 -7.18 4.96
CA GLY A 54 5.15 -7.45 6.40
C GLY A 54 4.20 -6.50 7.12
N CYS A 55 3.79 -5.41 6.47
CA CYS A 55 2.97 -4.34 7.04
C CYS A 55 1.47 -4.54 6.77
N SER A 56 1.12 -4.80 5.51
CA SER A 56 -0.27 -5.02 5.09
C SER A 56 -0.37 -5.97 3.90
N VAL A 57 -1.58 -6.43 3.62
CA VAL A 57 -1.89 -7.28 2.47
C VAL A 57 -3.18 -6.81 1.79
N PHE A 58 -3.18 -6.86 0.46
CA PHE A 58 -4.36 -6.59 -0.35
C PHE A 58 -5.11 -7.89 -0.67
N PHE A 59 -6.37 -7.97 -0.23
CA PHE A 59 -7.27 -9.09 -0.49
C PHE A 59 -8.70 -8.56 -0.70
N GLY A 60 -8.96 -7.98 -1.88
CA GLY A 60 -10.20 -7.24 -2.18
C GLY A 60 -10.27 -5.85 -1.54
N SER A 61 -9.59 -5.66 -0.40
CA SER A 61 -9.24 -4.37 0.19
C SER A 61 -7.93 -4.49 0.97
N ASN A 62 -7.43 -3.39 1.55
CA ASN A 62 -6.19 -3.41 2.32
C ASN A 62 -6.42 -3.78 3.79
N PHE A 63 -5.59 -4.67 4.34
CA PHE A 63 -5.66 -5.10 5.73
C PHE A 63 -4.27 -5.11 6.37
N CYS A 64 -4.15 -4.53 7.58
CA CYS A 64 -2.89 -4.56 8.31
C CYS A 64 -2.59 -5.95 8.86
N ALA A 65 -1.30 -6.27 8.99
CA ALA A 65 -0.85 -7.57 9.48
C ALA A 65 -1.47 -7.93 10.85
N LEU A 66 -1.63 -6.96 11.75
CA LEU A 66 -2.26 -7.14 13.06
C LEU A 66 -3.74 -7.56 12.95
N CYS A 67 -4.49 -6.96 12.03
CA CYS A 67 -5.89 -7.30 11.81
C CYS A 67 -6.03 -8.68 11.18
N VAL A 68 -5.16 -9.02 10.24
CA VAL A 68 -5.13 -10.36 9.62
C VAL A 68 -4.78 -11.44 10.65
N ALA A 69 -3.79 -11.18 11.51
CA ALA A 69 -3.42 -12.11 12.59
C ALA A 69 -4.55 -12.28 13.63
N ARG A 70 -5.26 -11.20 13.97
CA ARG A 70 -6.39 -11.23 14.91
C ARG A 70 -7.58 -12.01 14.35
N GLU A 71 -7.93 -11.74 13.09
CA GLU A 71 -9.08 -12.34 12.40
C GLU A 71 -8.65 -13.51 11.50
N ARG A 72 -7.66 -14.31 11.94
CA ARG A 72 -6.99 -15.34 11.13
C ARG A 72 -7.94 -16.30 10.42
N ARG A 73 -9.09 -16.60 11.04
CA ARG A 73 -10.14 -17.49 10.51
C ARG A 73 -10.91 -16.92 9.32
N ARG A 74 -10.88 -15.61 9.09
CA ARG A 74 -11.55 -14.93 7.96
C ARG A 74 -10.71 -14.87 6.70
N PHE A 75 -9.43 -15.23 6.79
CA PHE A 75 -8.47 -15.15 5.69
C PHE A 75 -8.02 -16.56 5.29
N PRO A 76 -7.88 -16.85 3.98
CA PRO A 76 -7.27 -18.08 3.50
C PRO A 76 -5.81 -18.21 3.97
N ASP A 77 -5.32 -19.44 4.15
CA ASP A 77 -3.95 -19.70 4.62
C ASP A 77 -2.87 -19.04 3.76
N GLN A 78 -3.12 -18.93 2.45
CA GLN A 78 -2.22 -18.25 1.52
C GLN A 78 -1.97 -16.78 1.92
N VAL A 79 -2.99 -16.05 2.39
CA VAL A 79 -2.87 -14.65 2.82
C VAL A 79 -1.99 -14.56 4.09
N LEU A 80 -2.13 -15.53 4.98
CA LEU A 80 -1.35 -15.61 6.21
C LEU A 80 0.13 -15.90 5.93
N GLU A 81 0.39 -16.76 4.95
CA GLU A 81 1.74 -17.11 4.51
C GLU A 81 2.45 -15.94 3.79
N MET A 82 1.70 -15.11 3.04
CA MET A 82 2.25 -13.91 2.40
C MET A 82 2.84 -12.94 3.44
N LEU A 83 2.12 -12.72 4.55
CA LEU A 83 2.57 -11.84 5.63
C LEU A 83 3.78 -12.42 6.36
N SER A 84 3.81 -13.72 6.64
CA SER A 84 4.94 -14.33 7.34
C SER A 84 6.23 -14.28 6.51
N LYS A 85 6.13 -14.52 5.20
CA LYS A 85 7.25 -14.36 4.25
C LYS A 85 7.70 -12.90 4.15
N GLY A 86 6.75 -11.95 4.13
CA GLY A 86 7.04 -10.52 4.08
C GLY A 86 7.84 -10.03 5.30
N VAL A 87 7.46 -10.45 6.50
CA VAL A 87 8.22 -10.15 7.73
C VAL A 87 9.63 -10.74 7.68
N ALA A 88 9.78 -11.98 7.19
CA ALA A 88 11.09 -12.62 7.07
C ALA A 88 12.00 -11.95 6.03
N SER A 89 11.45 -11.34 4.99
CA SER A 89 12.24 -10.55 4.03
C SER A 89 12.72 -9.22 4.59
N ASN A 90 11.93 -8.53 5.42
CA ASN A 90 12.33 -7.23 5.98
C ASN A 90 13.49 -7.33 6.96
N LEU A 91 13.51 -8.39 7.79
CA LEU A 91 14.62 -8.68 8.69
C LEU A 91 15.96 -8.94 7.97
N LYS A 92 15.93 -9.22 6.66
CA LYS A 92 17.13 -9.37 5.83
C LYS A 92 17.57 -8.04 5.22
N SER A 93 16.63 -7.13 4.95
CA SER A 93 16.88 -5.81 4.35
C SER A 93 17.58 -4.83 5.30
N GLU A 94 17.40 -4.97 6.62
CA GLU A 94 18.00 -4.10 7.64
C GLU A 94 19.44 -4.49 8.04
N LYS A 95 20.04 -5.50 7.40
CA LYS A 95 21.40 -5.99 7.66
C LYS A 95 22.43 -5.69 6.58
N SER A 96 22.13 -4.82 5.61
CA SER A 96 23.06 -4.44 4.54
C SER A 96 23.54 -3.00 4.65
#